data_AF-A0A7W0ZPN7-F1
#
_entry.id   AF-A0A7W0ZPN7-F1
#
_cell.length_a   1.000
_cell.length_b   1.000
_cell.length_c   1.000
_cell.angle_alpha   90.00
_cell.angle_beta   90.00
_cell.angle_gamma   90.00
#
_symmetry.space_group_name_H-M   'P 1'
#
loop_
_entity.id
_entity.type
_entity.pdbx_description
1 polymer ?
#
loop_
_entity_poly.entity_id
_entity_poly.type
_entity_poly.pdbx_seq_one_letter_code
_entity_poly.pdbx_strand_id
1 'polypeptide(L)'
;MESRPVAIRRHLIDYLAGTISLDELKERVIDATWDVQDAAPSDELQLAYDVQLVLVEESSGFLTRDELRTDLQELVDRAALHAHT
;
A
#
# COMPACT_ATOMS: atom_id res chain seq x y z
N MET A 1 -13.73 2.83 19.05
CA MET A 1 -14.10 2.60 17.64
C MET A 1 -13.24 1.46 17.18
N GLU A 2 -13.83 0.31 16.90
CA GLU A 2 -13.12 -0.81 16.30
C GLU A 2 -12.74 -0.37 14.88
N SER A 3 -11.47 -0.02 14.68
CA SER A 3 -10.93 0.22 13.35
C SER A 3 -11.00 -1.12 12.62
N ARG A 4 -11.97 -1.27 11.72
CA ARG A 4 -11.96 -2.39 10.78
C ARG A 4 -10.68 -2.26 9.96
N PRO A 5 -9.92 -3.34 9.73
CA PRO A 5 -8.75 -3.27 8.85
C PRO A 5 -9.22 -2.73 7.50
N VAL A 6 -8.80 -1.52 7.17
CA VAL A 6 -9.07 -0.94 5.86
C VAL A 6 -8.01 -1.53 4.93
N ALA A 7 -8.47 -2.24 3.90
CA ALA A 7 -7.57 -2.95 3.01
C ALA A 7 -6.56 -1.99 2.38
N ILE A 8 -5.27 -2.33 2.45
CA ILE A 8 -4.14 -1.52 1.95
C ILE A 8 -4.39 -1.04 0.51
N ARG A 9 -4.97 -1.91 -0.31
CA ARG A 9 -5.41 -1.61 -1.69
C ARG A 9 -6.28 -0.35 -1.79
N ARG A 10 -7.18 -0.13 -0.83
CA ARG A 10 -8.05 1.07 -0.85
C ARG A 10 -7.25 2.34 -0.62
N HIS A 11 -6.30 2.33 0.30
CA HIS A 11 -5.43 3.48 0.54
C HIS A 11 -4.56 3.81 -0.67
N LEU A 12 -4.05 2.78 -1.36
CA LEU A 12 -3.35 2.96 -2.63
C LEU A 12 -4.25 3.62 -3.69
N ILE A 13 -5.48 3.13 -3.86
CA ILE A 13 -6.45 3.72 -4.80
C ILE A 13 -6.75 5.18 -4.43
N ASP A 14 -6.95 5.49 -3.15
CA ASP A 14 -7.22 6.86 -2.70
C ASP A 14 -6.04 7.80 -3.01
N TYR A 15 -4.79 7.33 -2.84
CA TYR A 15 -3.59 8.09 -3.19
C TYR A 15 -3.42 8.27 -4.71
N LEU A 16 -3.63 7.19 -5.47
CA LEU A 16 -3.60 7.21 -6.93
C LEU A 16 -4.73 8.09 -7.50
N ALA A 17 -5.86 8.22 -6.82
CA ALA A 17 -6.91 9.17 -7.19
C ALA A 17 -6.58 10.62 -6.80
N GLY A 18 -5.55 10.85 -5.97
CA GLY A 18 -5.22 12.16 -5.41
C GLY A 18 -6.15 12.60 -4.27
N THR A 19 -6.94 11.68 -3.72
CA THR A 19 -7.87 11.91 -2.61
C THR A 19 -7.13 12.05 -1.27
N ILE A 20 -6.01 11.35 -1.11
CA ILE A 20 -5.13 11.46 0.05
C ILE A 20 -3.71 11.84 -0.38
N SER A 21 -2.98 12.47 0.53
CA SER A 21 -1.58 12.83 0.32
C SER A 21 -0.64 11.62 0.46
N LEU A 22 0.62 11.77 0.03
CA LEU A 22 1.63 10.73 0.22
C LEU A 22 1.93 10.49 1.71
N ASP A 23 2.02 11.55 2.51
CA ASP A 23 2.22 11.42 3.95
C ASP A 23 1.07 10.67 4.62
N GLU A 24 -0.17 11.00 4.23
CA GLU A 24 -1.36 10.29 4.72
C GLU A 24 -1.40 8.82 4.27
N LEU A 25 -0.93 8.51 3.05
CA LEU A 25 -0.75 7.13 2.64
C LEU A 25 0.28 6.41 3.53
N LYS A 26 1.44 7.02 3.79
CA LYS A 26 2.51 6.44 4.62
C LYS A 26 1.99 6.08 6.02
N GLU A 27 1.26 7.00 6.66
CA GLU A 27 0.66 6.76 7.98
C GLU A 27 -0.34 5.59 7.94
N ARG A 28 -1.26 5.59 6.97
CA ARG A 28 -2.30 4.55 6.85
C ARG A 28 -1.72 3.17 6.50
N VAL A 29 -0.64 3.11 5.72
CA VAL A 29 0.04 1.85 5.41
C VAL A 29 0.73 1.28 6.65
N ILE A 30 1.38 2.12 7.46
CA ILE A 30 2.02 1.68 8.72
C ILE A 30 0.97 1.04 9.63
N ASP A 31 -0.14 1.74 9.88
CA ASP A 31 -1.23 1.23 10.71
C ASP A 31 -1.78 -0.10 10.17
N ALA A 32 -2.05 -0.17 8.87
CA ALA A 32 -2.56 -1.39 8.25
C ALA A 32 -1.57 -2.56 8.35
N THR A 33 -0.24 -2.34 8.21
CA THR A 33 0.75 -3.41 8.41
C THR A 33 0.74 -3.99 9.82
N TRP A 34 0.50 -3.18 10.85
CA TRP A 34 0.38 -3.69 12.23
C TRP A 34 -0.83 -4.61 12.38
N ASP A 35 -1.96 -4.29 11.73
CA ASP A 35 -3.17 -5.13 11.76
C ASP A 35 -2.99 -6.44 10.99
N VAL A 36 -2.24 -6.45 9.87
CA VAL A 36 -2.08 -7.65 9.02
C VAL A 36 -1.02 -8.61 9.57
N GLN A 37 -0.04 -8.14 10.36
CA GLN A 37 1.02 -8.98 10.94
C GLN A 37 0.52 -10.05 11.92
N ASP A 38 -0.66 -9.86 12.52
CA ASP A 38 -1.26 -10.84 13.44
C ASP A 38 -2.02 -11.96 12.69
N ALA A 39 -2.28 -11.77 11.38
CA ALA A 39 -2.93 -12.76 10.53
C ALA A 39 -1.90 -13.60 9.76
N ALA A 40 -2.23 -14.88 9.50
CA ALA A 40 -1.43 -15.78 8.66
C ALA A 40 -1.04 -15.13 7.31
N PRO A 41 0.07 -15.55 6.65
CA PRO A 41 0.53 -14.93 5.41
C PRO A 41 -0.58 -14.95 4.36
N SER A 42 -1.09 -13.76 4.09
CA SER A 42 -2.13 -13.48 3.11
C SER A 42 -1.54 -12.62 2.00
N ASP A 43 -2.17 -12.61 0.83
CA ASP A 43 -1.79 -11.72 -0.27
C ASP A 43 -1.78 -10.24 0.16
N GLU A 44 -2.55 -9.91 1.20
CA GLU A 44 -2.61 -8.58 1.79
C GLU A 44 -1.35 -8.23 2.60
N LEU A 45 -0.74 -9.19 3.31
CA LEU A 45 0.53 -8.99 3.98
C LEU A 45 1.67 -8.78 2.98
N GLN A 46 1.68 -9.55 1.89
CA GLN A 46 2.66 -9.40 0.82
C GLN A 46 2.53 -8.02 0.16
N LEU A 47 1.30 -7.60 -0.18
CA LEU A 47 1.04 -6.26 -0.69
C LEU A 47 1.51 -5.17 0.27
N ALA A 48 1.30 -5.36 1.58
CA ALA A 48 1.76 -4.42 2.61
C ALA A 48 3.28 -4.21 2.57
N TYR A 49 4.03 -5.31 2.52
CA TYR A 49 5.50 -5.28 2.45
C TYR A 49 5.99 -4.63 1.17
N ASP A 50 5.40 -4.99 0.03
CA ASP A 50 5.80 -4.42 -1.26
C ASP A 50 5.56 -2.91 -1.30
N VAL A 51 4.42 -2.44 -0.78
CA VAL A 51 4.13 -1.00 -0.66
C VAL A 51 5.12 -0.30 0.27
N GLN A 52 5.42 -0.89 1.44
CA GLN A 52 6.41 -0.32 2.35
C GLN A 52 7.78 -0.19 1.70
N LEU A 53 8.21 -1.18 0.91
CA LEU A 53 9.47 -1.14 0.20
C LEU A 53 9.55 0.05 -0.76
N VAL A 54 8.55 0.22 -1.63
CA VAL A 54 8.51 1.33 -2.59
C VAL A 54 8.49 2.69 -1.88
N LEU A 55 7.76 2.81 -0.75
CA LEU A 55 7.74 4.04 0.05
C LEU A 55 9.09 4.38 0.69
N VAL A 56 9.86 3.36 1.09
CA VAL A 56 11.23 3.52 1.61
C VAL A 56 12.18 3.96 0.50
N GLU A 57 12.05 3.38 -0.70
CA GLU A 57 12.86 3.74 -1.86
C GLU A 57 12.64 5.20 -2.29
N GLU A 58 11.39 5.68 -2.32
CA GLU A 58 11.09 7.11 -2.57
C GLU A 58 11.65 8.00 -1.45
N SER A 59 11.44 7.63 -0.18
CA SER A 59 11.90 8.44 0.96
C SER A 59 13.43 8.53 1.03
N SER A 60 14.12 7.53 0.48
CA SER A 60 15.59 7.49 0.39
C SER A 60 16.12 8.16 -0.87
N GLY A 61 15.24 8.65 -1.75
CA GLY A 61 15.59 9.31 -3.01
C GLY A 61 16.04 8.37 -4.13
N PHE A 62 15.78 7.06 -4.01
CA PHE A 62 16.01 6.09 -5.09
C PHE A 62 14.91 6.14 -6.16
N LEU A 63 13.70 6.56 -5.78
CA LEU A 63 12.58 6.78 -6.69
C LEU A 63 12.15 8.25 -6.67
N THR A 64 11.80 8.76 -7.83
CA THR A 64 11.04 10.00 -7.97
C THR A 64 9.56 9.77 -7.64
N ARG A 65 8.80 10.85 -7.48
CA ARG A 65 7.35 10.74 -7.23
C ARG A 65 6.57 10.09 -8.37
N ASP A 66 6.98 10.29 -9.62
CA ASP A 66 6.35 9.66 -10.78
C ASP A 66 6.65 8.15 -10.84
N GLU A 67 7.88 7.75 -10.52
CA GLU A 67 8.27 6.34 -10.41
C GLU A 67 7.52 5.65 -9.27
N LEU A 68 7.48 6.27 -8.08
CA LEU A 68 6.66 5.81 -6.95
C LEU A 68 5.21 5.56 -7.39
N ARG A 69 4.61 6.51 -8.11
CA ARG A 69 3.21 6.42 -8.54
C ARG A 69 3.01 5.28 -9.53
N THR A 70 3.98 5.04 -10.40
CA THR A 70 3.97 3.93 -11.37
C THR A 70 4.04 2.60 -10.64
N ASP A 71 5.00 2.44 -9.73
CA ASP A 71 5.19 1.19 -8.98
C ASP A 71 3.99 0.87 -8.10
N LEU A 72 3.41 1.87 -7.41
CA LEU A 72 2.18 1.68 -6.63
C LEU A 72 0.99 1.27 -7.50
N GLN A 73 0.89 1.78 -8.74
CA GLN A 73 -0.16 1.38 -9.68
C GLN A 73 0.01 -0.09 -10.09
N GLU A 74 1.23 -0.53 -10.42
CA GLU A 74 1.52 -1.93 -10.75
C GLU A 74 1.18 -2.88 -9.59
N LEU A 75 1.46 -2.48 -8.35
CA LEU A 75 1.11 -3.25 -7.15
C LEU A 75 -0.42 -3.41 -6.98
N VAL A 76 -1.19 -2.34 -7.25
CA VAL A 76 -2.66 -2.41 -7.23
C VAL A 76 -3.18 -3.35 -8.30
N ASP A 77 -2.65 -3.26 -9.52
CA ASP A 77 -3.09 -4.07 -10.65
C ASP A 77 -2.76 -5.56 -10.42
N ARG A 78 -1.57 -5.86 -9.88
CA ARG A 78 -1.18 -7.20 -9.47
C ARG A 78 -2.12 -7.76 -8.40
N ALA A 79 -2.40 -6.98 -7.35
CA ALA A 79 -3.31 -7.39 -6.29
C ALA A 79 -4.76 -7.60 -6.78
N ALA A 80 -5.20 -6.87 -7.80
CA ALA A 80 -6.51 -7.06 -8.43
C ALA A 80 -6.58 -8.37 -9.23
N LEU A 81 -5.48 -8.77 -9.88
CA LEU A 81 -5.38 -10.02 -10.65
C LEU A 81 -5.46 -11.25 -9.74
N HIS A 82 -4.77 -11.24 -8.59
CA HIS A 82 -4.80 -12.35 -7.62
C HIS A 82 -6.15 -12.53 -6.91
N ALA A 83 -6.99 -11.49 -6.86
CA ALA A 83 -8.32 -11.58 -6.23
C ALA A 83 -9.36 -12.36 -7.06
N HIS A 84 -9.05 -12.77 -8.28
CA HIS A 84 -9.96 -13.46 -9.23
C HIS A 84 -9.74 -14.98 -9.35
N THR A 85 -8.89 -15.58 -8.52
CA THR A 85 -8.62 -17.04 -8.48
C THR A 85 -9.06 -17.65 -7.17
#